data_AF-A0A2E7H2W1-F1
#
_entry.id   AF-A0A2E7H2W1-F1
#
_cell.length_a   1.000
_cell.length_b   1.000
_cell.length_c   1.000
_cell.angle_alpha   90.00
_cell.angle_beta   90.00
_cell.angle_gamma   90.00
#
_symmetry.space_group_name_H-M   'P 1'
#
loop_
_entity.id
_entity.type
_entity.pdbx_description
1 polymer ?
#
loop_
_entity_poly.entity_id
_entity_poly.type
_entity_poly.pdbx_seq_one_letter_code
_entity_poly.pdbx_strand_id
1 'polypeptide(L)'
;MKKLLLTMGLAPIALIAQDITYDEFSMNAGYENMVFYSMDSGVVGEEIMASWDLAFDVRSMGSSVRINGGQGTVLYNAGDLDAWDTIDDSFIEMAADLPQLRNDNISWSSGAFSQGGDGMFDLGWGVYDIVTHIITSDKVFVIALPDGTWKKIAILSLQSGTYSFQYANLDGTDYVEDQLSKSDYPDKLLAFYSIGDQSELDLEPNDNWDFLFLRYVEQIQPEVYYGVTGALVNPNTGVQMLEGLADPFTDGDMDAD
;
A
#
# COMPACT_ATOMS: atom_id res chain seq x y z
N MET A 1 64.16 -4.70 -44.66
CA MET A 1 63.35 -3.72 -43.88
C MET A 1 62.08 -3.40 -44.68
N LYS A 2 60.95 -4.05 -44.39
CA LYS A 2 59.64 -3.73 -44.97
C LYS A 2 58.79 -3.12 -43.85
N LYS A 3 58.43 -1.85 -43.99
CA LYS A 3 57.55 -1.13 -43.06
C LYS A 3 56.10 -1.56 -43.34
N LEU A 4 55.45 -2.15 -42.34
CA LEU A 4 54.01 -2.41 -42.36
C LEU A 4 53.31 -1.14 -41.85
N LEU A 5 52.53 -0.47 -42.71
CA LEU A 5 51.64 0.61 -42.25
C LEU A 5 50.38 -0.02 -41.66
N LEU A 6 50.12 0.23 -40.38
CA LEU A 6 48.87 -0.10 -39.72
C LEU A 6 47.90 1.07 -39.93
N THR A 7 46.83 0.86 -40.69
CA THR A 7 45.74 1.84 -40.85
C THR A 7 44.67 1.50 -39.81
N MET A 8 44.55 2.34 -38.78
CA MET A 8 43.51 2.21 -37.76
C MET A 8 42.23 2.86 -38.32
N GLY A 9 41.26 2.04 -38.74
CA GLY A 9 39.96 2.51 -39.19
C GLY A 9 39.11 2.93 -37.98
N LEU A 10 38.75 4.21 -37.91
CA LEU A 10 37.73 4.68 -36.98
C LEU A 10 36.37 4.14 -37.46
N ALA A 11 35.75 3.25 -36.68
CA ALA A 11 34.35 2.91 -36.88
C ALA A 11 33.48 4.05 -36.34
N PRO A 12 32.47 4.55 -37.08
CA PRO A 12 31.53 5.52 -36.54
C PRO A 12 30.71 4.85 -35.43
N ILE A 13 30.77 5.43 -34.23
CA ILE A 13 29.85 5.11 -33.14
C ILE A 13 28.51 5.72 -33.55
N ALA A 14 27.52 4.86 -33.85
CA ALA A 14 26.15 5.31 -34.00
C ALA A 14 25.61 5.64 -32.60
N LEU A 15 25.39 6.92 -32.32
CA LEU A 15 24.54 7.35 -31.22
C LEU A 15 23.12 6.91 -31.56
N ILE A 16 22.62 5.86 -30.91
CA ILE A 16 21.19 5.56 -30.87
C ILE A 16 20.59 6.65 -29.97
N ALA A 17 19.85 7.58 -30.56
CA ALA A 17 18.97 8.44 -29.78
C ALA A 17 17.96 7.52 -29.06
N GLN A 18 17.73 7.72 -27.76
CA GLN A 18 16.64 7.02 -27.08
C GLN A 18 15.33 7.56 -27.66
N ASP A 19 14.53 6.68 -28.26
CA ASP A 19 13.19 7.06 -28.71
C ASP A 19 12.31 7.25 -27.46
N ILE A 20 11.91 8.50 -27.20
CA ILE A 20 10.96 8.83 -26.13
C ILE A 20 9.63 8.15 -26.46
N THR A 21 9.23 7.21 -25.61
CA THR A 21 7.91 6.57 -25.69
C THR A 21 6.94 7.37 -24.83
N TYR A 22 5.88 7.89 -25.44
CA TYR A 22 4.79 8.53 -24.71
C TYR A 22 3.71 7.49 -24.46
N ASP A 23 3.25 7.41 -23.21
CA ASP A 23 2.10 6.60 -22.82
C ASP A 23 1.07 7.49 -22.11
N GLU A 24 -0.21 7.16 -22.28
CA GLU A 24 -1.35 7.85 -21.69
C GLU A 24 -2.40 6.82 -21.28
N PHE A 25 -2.86 6.90 -20.05
CA PHE A 25 -4.00 6.12 -19.56
C PHE A 25 -4.91 6.98 -18.69
N SER A 26 -6.10 6.48 -18.40
CA SER A 26 -7.09 7.15 -17.56
C SER A 26 -7.34 6.36 -16.29
N MET A 27 -7.60 7.05 -15.19
CA MET A 27 -8.13 6.45 -13.95
C MET A 27 -9.66 6.62 -13.84
N ASN A 28 -10.31 6.94 -14.96
CA ASN A 28 -11.71 7.36 -15.08
C ASN A 28 -12.06 8.65 -14.33
N ALA A 29 -13.25 9.19 -14.62
CA ALA A 29 -13.71 10.44 -14.03
C ALA A 29 -13.79 10.31 -12.50
N GLY A 30 -13.27 11.29 -11.76
CA GLY A 30 -13.25 11.23 -10.30
C GLY A 30 -12.23 10.23 -9.70
N TYR A 31 -11.37 9.63 -10.54
CA TYR A 31 -10.41 8.60 -10.15
C TYR A 31 -11.11 7.37 -9.55
N GLU A 32 -12.14 6.90 -10.25
CA GLU A 32 -12.93 5.73 -9.88
C GLU A 32 -12.10 4.44 -9.86
N ASN A 33 -11.00 4.39 -10.61
CA ASN A 33 -10.14 3.23 -10.70
C ASN A 33 -8.73 3.48 -10.14
N MET A 34 -8.14 2.41 -9.61
CA MET A 34 -6.70 2.28 -9.42
C MET A 34 -6.10 1.51 -10.59
N VAL A 35 -4.87 1.85 -10.97
CA VAL A 35 -4.23 1.34 -12.18
C VAL A 35 -2.84 0.80 -11.86
N PHE A 36 -2.58 -0.44 -12.22
CA PHE A 36 -1.27 -1.07 -12.17
C PHE A 36 -0.58 -0.86 -13.52
N TYR A 37 0.60 -0.27 -13.47
CA TYR A 37 1.36 0.12 -14.65
C TYR A 37 2.76 -0.50 -14.63
N SER A 38 3.19 -1.02 -15.77
CA SER A 38 4.53 -1.53 -16.04
C SER A 38 5.24 -0.60 -17.04
N MET A 39 6.51 -0.29 -16.79
CA MET A 39 7.33 0.47 -17.73
C MET A 39 7.56 -0.27 -19.05
N ASP A 40 7.48 -1.61 -19.02
CA ASP A 40 7.69 -2.45 -20.21
C ASP A 40 6.42 -2.63 -21.04
N SER A 41 5.24 -2.63 -20.40
CA SER A 41 3.97 -3.06 -21.02
C SER A 41 2.81 -2.07 -20.90
N GLY A 42 3.00 -0.93 -20.24
CA GLY A 42 1.94 0.04 -19.98
C GLY A 42 0.99 -0.43 -18.88
N VAL A 43 -0.32 -0.17 -19.03
CA VAL A 43 -1.34 -0.64 -18.07
C VAL A 43 -1.48 -2.17 -18.13
N VAL A 44 -1.27 -2.82 -16.98
CA VAL A 44 -1.36 -4.28 -16.81
C VAL A 44 -2.48 -4.72 -15.87
N GLY A 45 -3.13 -3.77 -15.20
CA GLY A 45 -4.31 -4.01 -14.37
C GLY A 45 -5.07 -2.73 -14.07
N GLU A 46 -6.39 -2.83 -13.95
CA GLU A 46 -7.28 -1.72 -13.62
C GLU A 46 -8.42 -2.23 -12.75
N GLU A 47 -8.61 -1.63 -11.59
CA GLU A 47 -9.55 -2.11 -10.57
C GLU A 47 -10.34 -0.96 -9.95
N ILE A 48 -11.55 -1.24 -9.47
CA ILE A 48 -12.42 -0.24 -8.87
C ILE A 48 -11.83 0.20 -7.53
N MET A 49 -11.53 1.49 -7.38
CA MET A 49 -10.88 2.03 -6.19
C MET A 49 -11.74 1.86 -4.93
N ALA A 50 -13.07 1.87 -5.05
CA ALA A 50 -14.02 1.70 -3.95
C ALA A 50 -14.32 0.24 -3.58
N SER A 51 -13.69 -0.74 -4.23
CA SER A 51 -13.99 -2.17 -4.02
C SER A 51 -13.40 -2.76 -2.74
N TRP A 52 -12.46 -2.08 -2.08
CA TRP A 52 -11.72 -2.63 -0.94
C TRP A 52 -11.61 -1.63 0.22
N ASP A 53 -11.52 -2.14 1.44
CA ASP A 53 -11.36 -1.36 2.66
C ASP A 53 -10.01 -1.62 3.33
N LEU A 54 -9.56 -2.87 3.29
CA LEU A 54 -8.30 -3.34 3.88
C LEU A 54 -7.40 -3.95 2.80
N ALA A 55 -6.09 -3.82 2.99
CA ALA A 55 -5.09 -4.52 2.20
C ALA A 55 -4.01 -5.13 3.11
N PHE A 56 -3.84 -6.45 3.03
CA PHE A 56 -2.93 -7.24 3.84
C PHE A 56 -1.64 -7.52 3.09
N ASP A 57 -0.50 -7.29 3.73
CA ASP A 57 0.82 -7.58 3.15
C ASP A 57 1.11 -9.08 3.09
N VAL A 58 0.94 -9.66 1.91
CA VAL A 58 1.07 -11.11 1.69
C VAL A 58 2.48 -11.58 1.33
N ARG A 59 3.46 -10.66 1.29
CA ARG A 59 4.87 -11.02 1.14
C ARG A 59 5.32 -11.95 2.28
N SER A 60 6.31 -12.78 2.02
CA SER A 60 6.77 -13.82 2.97
C SER A 60 7.12 -13.29 4.37
N MET A 61 7.74 -12.11 4.46
CA MET A 61 8.08 -11.44 5.73
C MET A 61 7.17 -10.23 6.01
N GLY A 62 6.15 -10.03 5.19
CA GLY A 62 5.16 -8.97 5.37
C GLY A 62 4.30 -9.21 6.59
N SER A 63 3.83 -8.15 7.23
CA SER A 63 2.89 -8.26 8.36
C SER A 63 1.97 -7.05 8.44
N SER A 64 2.13 -6.08 7.54
CA SER A 64 1.39 -4.84 7.58
C SER A 64 -0.05 -5.00 7.09
N VAL A 65 -0.94 -4.18 7.63
CA VAL A 65 -2.31 -4.04 7.14
C VAL A 65 -2.58 -2.56 6.88
N ARG A 66 -3.09 -2.28 5.69
CA ARG A 66 -3.37 -0.94 5.17
C ARG A 66 -4.88 -0.73 5.07
N ILE A 67 -5.30 0.54 5.10
CA ILE A 67 -6.70 0.94 4.87
C ILE A 67 -6.86 1.71 3.56
N ASN A 68 -8.07 1.74 3.00
CA ASN A 68 -8.39 2.56 1.83
C ASN A 68 -8.61 4.04 2.17
N GLY A 69 -7.56 4.72 2.65
CA GLY A 69 -7.64 6.13 3.02
C GLY A 69 -8.01 7.05 1.84
N GLY A 70 -7.70 6.65 0.61
CA GLY A 70 -8.03 7.41 -0.60
C GLY A 70 -9.53 7.53 -0.87
N GLN A 71 -10.30 6.53 -0.43
CA GLN A 71 -11.77 6.53 -0.46
C GLN A 71 -12.41 7.15 0.78
N GLY A 72 -11.62 7.52 1.79
CA GLY A 72 -12.11 8.14 3.01
C GLY A 72 -12.22 7.19 4.20
N THR A 73 -11.68 5.96 4.11
CA THR A 73 -11.57 5.08 5.26
C THR A 73 -10.61 5.66 6.29
N VAL A 74 -11.03 5.73 7.55
CA VAL A 74 -10.25 6.29 8.66
C VAL A 74 -10.09 5.24 9.77
N LEU A 75 -8.92 5.18 10.38
CA LEU A 75 -8.60 4.24 11.46
C LEU A 75 -8.11 4.99 12.71
N TYR A 76 -8.55 4.51 13.87
CA TYR A 76 -8.14 4.99 15.20
C TYR A 76 -7.69 3.82 16.06
N ASN A 77 -6.65 4.04 16.87
CA ASN A 77 -6.35 3.14 17.99
C ASN A 77 -7.41 3.33 19.07
N ALA A 78 -8.07 2.25 19.48
CA ALA A 78 -9.15 2.28 20.47
C ALA A 78 -8.76 1.67 21.83
N GLY A 79 -7.49 1.27 21.98
CA GLY A 79 -6.94 0.72 23.22
C GLY A 79 -6.42 -0.70 23.07
N ASP A 80 -6.19 -1.34 24.21
CA ASP A 80 -5.76 -2.73 24.28
C ASP A 80 -6.91 -3.68 23.90
N LEU A 81 -6.59 -4.87 23.41
CA LEU A 81 -7.60 -5.81 22.90
C LEU A 81 -8.68 -6.19 23.94
N ASP A 82 -8.36 -6.12 25.24
CA ASP A 82 -9.33 -6.39 26.32
C ASP A 82 -10.44 -5.33 26.43
N ALA A 83 -10.28 -4.17 25.78
CA ALA A 83 -11.29 -3.13 25.67
C ALA A 83 -12.37 -3.44 24.60
N TRP A 84 -12.24 -4.53 23.83
CA TRP A 84 -13.17 -4.88 22.73
C TRP A 84 -14.66 -4.79 23.09
N ASP A 85 -15.04 -5.32 24.24
CA ASP A 85 -16.44 -5.34 24.70
C ASP A 85 -16.91 -4.00 25.30
N THR A 86 -16.00 -3.05 25.50
CA THR A 86 -16.28 -1.74 26.10
C THR A 86 -16.40 -0.62 25.08
N ILE A 87 -15.94 -0.86 23.84
CA ILE A 87 -16.11 0.09 22.74
C ILE A 87 -17.59 0.11 22.35
N ASP A 88 -18.15 1.31 22.26
CA ASP A 88 -19.52 1.59 21.83
C ASP A 88 -19.57 2.93 21.06
N ASP A 89 -20.78 3.40 20.73
CA ASP A 89 -21.00 4.63 19.95
C ASP A 89 -20.42 5.89 20.61
N SER A 90 -20.16 5.89 21.93
CA SER A 90 -19.51 7.03 22.59
C SER A 90 -18.10 7.28 22.08
N PHE A 91 -17.47 6.29 21.46
CA PHE A 91 -16.16 6.44 20.81
C PHE A 91 -16.18 7.49 19.70
N ILE A 92 -17.28 7.61 18.96
CA ILE A 92 -17.39 8.54 17.82
C ILE A 92 -17.20 10.00 18.27
N GLU A 93 -17.74 10.35 19.44
CA GLU A 93 -17.60 11.70 20.01
C GLU A 93 -16.15 12.00 20.41
N MET A 94 -15.40 10.99 20.85
CA MET A 94 -13.98 11.14 21.23
C MET A 94 -13.04 11.12 20.03
N ALA A 95 -13.44 10.49 18.91
CA ALA A 95 -12.59 10.28 17.74
C ALA A 95 -12.12 11.59 17.08
N ALA A 96 -12.80 12.70 17.31
CA ALA A 96 -12.40 14.02 16.83
C ALA A 96 -11.06 14.51 17.45
N ASP A 97 -10.74 14.05 18.65
CA ASP A 97 -9.52 14.44 19.39
C ASP A 97 -8.39 13.39 19.28
N LEU A 98 -8.65 12.26 18.63
CA LEU A 98 -7.67 11.18 18.46
C LEU A 98 -6.88 11.35 17.16
N PRO A 99 -5.57 11.03 17.16
CA PRO A 99 -4.82 10.97 15.93
C PRO A 99 -5.34 9.82 15.06
N GLN A 100 -5.55 10.11 13.78
CA GLN A 100 -5.91 9.10 12.81
C GLN A 100 -4.65 8.36 12.34
N LEU A 101 -4.73 7.03 12.30
CA LEU A 101 -3.66 6.17 11.77
C LEU A 101 -3.74 6.13 10.24
N ARG A 102 -2.58 6.09 9.57
CA ARG A 102 -2.48 6.22 8.11
C ARG A 102 -1.46 5.27 7.51
N ASN A 103 -1.68 4.91 6.25
CA ASN A 103 -0.64 4.23 5.49
C ASN A 103 0.51 5.21 5.22
N ASP A 104 1.73 4.69 5.27
CA ASP A 104 2.90 5.33 4.69
C ASP A 104 2.85 5.18 3.16
N ASN A 105 3.15 6.26 2.45
CA ASN A 105 3.16 6.34 0.99
C ASN A 105 4.56 6.05 0.39
N ILE A 106 5.58 5.88 1.21
CA ILE A 106 6.94 5.50 0.82
C ILE A 106 7.19 4.02 1.14
N SER A 107 6.77 3.56 2.32
CA SER A 107 7.05 2.21 2.81
C SER A 107 5.81 1.31 2.84
N TRP A 108 5.79 0.29 1.97
CA TRP A 108 4.75 -0.74 1.93
C TRP A 108 4.54 -1.45 3.26
N SER A 109 5.62 -1.65 4.02
CA SER A 109 5.61 -2.34 5.31
C SER A 109 5.08 -1.48 6.47
N SER A 110 4.80 -0.19 6.24
CA SER A 110 4.24 0.74 7.22
C SER A 110 2.81 1.14 6.84
N GLY A 111 1.86 0.26 7.13
CA GLY A 111 0.42 0.50 6.95
C GLY A 111 -0.21 1.19 8.15
N ALA A 112 -1.49 1.56 8.04
CA ALA A 112 -2.23 2.21 9.12
C ALA A 112 -2.24 1.39 10.42
N PHE A 113 -2.37 0.07 10.33
CA PHE A 113 -2.32 -0.83 11.49
C PHE A 113 -0.91 -1.02 12.05
N SER A 114 0.14 -0.59 11.34
CA SER A 114 1.52 -0.71 11.80
C SER A 114 1.98 0.46 12.68
N GLN A 115 1.17 1.52 12.76
CA GLN A 115 1.52 2.70 13.55
C GLN A 115 1.44 2.42 15.05
N GLY A 116 2.39 2.99 15.80
CA GLY A 116 2.48 2.85 17.26
C GLY A 116 3.42 1.75 17.74
N GLY A 117 3.83 0.83 16.84
CA GLY A 117 4.82 -0.20 17.15
C GLY A 117 6.27 0.26 16.99
N ASP A 118 7.22 -0.60 17.39
CA ASP A 118 8.66 -0.39 17.23
C ASP A 118 9.23 -0.97 15.91
N GLY A 119 8.41 -1.74 15.18
CA GLY A 119 8.75 -2.36 13.90
C GLY A 119 9.67 -3.57 14.00
N MET A 120 10.06 -4.00 15.20
CA MET A 120 10.95 -5.14 15.43
C MET A 120 10.22 -6.30 16.09
N PHE A 121 9.56 -6.04 17.22
CA PHE A 121 8.73 -7.02 17.92
C PHE A 121 7.31 -6.52 18.08
N ASP A 122 7.12 -5.21 18.21
CA ASP A 122 5.79 -4.60 18.18
C ASP A 122 5.52 -4.07 16.78
N LEU A 123 4.54 -4.67 16.10
CA LEU A 123 4.16 -4.37 14.74
C LEU A 123 2.96 -3.44 14.65
N GLY A 124 2.62 -2.74 15.74
CA GLY A 124 1.52 -1.78 15.84
C GLY A 124 0.18 -2.43 16.19
N TRP A 125 -0.23 -3.45 15.43
CA TRP A 125 -1.47 -4.19 15.69
C TRP A 125 -1.27 -5.43 16.55
N GLY A 126 -0.03 -5.89 16.69
CA GLY A 126 0.30 -7.10 17.43
C GLY A 126 1.79 -7.27 17.68
N VAL A 127 2.10 -8.16 18.61
CA VAL A 127 3.46 -8.46 19.06
C VAL A 127 3.93 -9.79 18.48
N TYR A 128 5.11 -9.77 17.86
CA TYR A 128 5.81 -10.91 17.31
C TYR A 128 6.59 -11.68 18.39
N ASP A 129 6.25 -12.95 18.56
CA ASP A 129 6.99 -13.88 19.41
C ASP A 129 8.07 -14.61 18.59
N ILE A 130 9.33 -14.36 18.91
CA ILE A 130 10.48 -14.92 18.18
C ILE A 130 10.67 -16.43 18.34
N VAL A 131 10.03 -17.05 19.32
CA VAL A 131 10.15 -18.49 19.62
C VAL A 131 9.13 -19.27 18.82
N THR A 132 7.88 -18.80 18.82
CA THR A 132 6.76 -19.43 18.13
C THR A 132 6.58 -18.94 16.70
N HIS A 133 7.19 -17.81 16.35
CA HIS A 133 7.01 -17.10 15.09
C HIS A 133 5.55 -16.68 14.82
N ILE A 134 4.79 -16.41 15.88
CA ILE A 134 3.40 -15.96 15.82
C ILE A 134 3.36 -14.48 16.15
N ILE A 135 2.59 -13.71 15.38
CA ILE A 135 2.19 -12.36 15.76
C ILE A 135 0.82 -12.46 16.40
N THR A 136 0.66 -11.93 17.60
CA THR A 136 -0.62 -11.95 18.34
C THR A 136 -1.03 -10.52 18.64
N SER A 137 -2.31 -10.22 18.42
CA SER A 137 -2.86 -8.90 18.69
C SER A 137 -2.78 -8.52 20.16
N ASP A 138 -2.51 -7.25 20.40
CA ASP A 138 -2.60 -6.60 21.70
C ASP A 138 -3.47 -5.34 21.64
N LYS A 139 -4.07 -5.02 20.49
CA LYS A 139 -4.81 -3.78 20.23
C LYS A 139 -6.15 -4.01 19.57
N VAL A 140 -7.09 -3.15 19.91
CA VAL A 140 -8.35 -2.97 19.17
C VAL A 140 -8.36 -1.59 18.52
N PHE A 141 -8.96 -1.52 17.35
CA PHE A 141 -9.09 -0.31 16.57
C PHE A 141 -10.56 -0.03 16.29
N VAL A 142 -10.84 1.22 15.91
CA VAL A 142 -12.11 1.64 15.35
C VAL A 142 -11.87 2.17 13.95
N ILE A 143 -12.64 1.65 12.99
CA ILE A 143 -12.58 2.01 11.57
C ILE A 143 -13.89 2.70 11.18
N ALA A 144 -13.78 3.85 10.50
CA ALA A 144 -14.88 4.56 9.88
C ALA A 144 -14.80 4.37 8.36
N LEU A 145 -15.89 3.92 7.75
CA LEU A 145 -15.99 3.64 6.32
C LEU A 145 -16.57 4.84 5.54
N PRO A 146 -16.35 4.92 4.21
CA PRO A 146 -16.81 6.05 3.39
C PRO A 146 -18.33 6.27 3.38
N ASP A 147 -19.11 5.23 3.66
CA ASP A 147 -20.57 5.28 3.75
C ASP A 147 -21.08 5.85 5.08
N GLY A 148 -20.18 6.16 6.02
CA GLY A 148 -20.48 6.65 7.36
C GLY A 148 -20.63 5.57 8.43
N THR A 149 -20.47 4.29 8.07
CA THR A 149 -20.49 3.17 9.01
C THR A 149 -19.23 3.16 9.89
N TRP A 150 -19.39 2.86 11.18
CA TRP A 150 -18.29 2.68 12.13
C TRP A 150 -18.26 1.25 12.65
N LYS A 151 -17.08 0.66 12.71
CA LYS A 151 -16.85 -0.69 13.24
C LYS A 151 -15.68 -0.73 14.19
N LYS A 152 -15.76 -1.62 15.19
CA LYS A 152 -14.57 -2.04 15.95
C LYS A 152 -13.92 -3.19 15.20
N ILE A 153 -12.58 -3.20 15.14
CA ILE A 153 -11.80 -4.15 14.34
C ILE A 153 -10.48 -4.50 15.04
N ALA A 154 -10.07 -5.76 14.94
CA ALA A 154 -8.79 -6.23 15.43
C ALA A 154 -8.19 -7.27 14.46
N ILE A 155 -6.90 -7.12 14.15
CA ILE A 155 -6.12 -8.16 13.47
C ILE A 155 -5.61 -9.08 14.56
N LEU A 156 -6.24 -10.23 14.75
CA LEU A 156 -6.06 -11.11 15.91
C LEU A 156 -4.71 -11.83 15.91
N SER A 157 -4.28 -12.33 14.76
CA SER A 157 -3.01 -13.04 14.65
C SER A 157 -2.50 -13.11 13.22
N LEU A 158 -1.19 -13.36 13.09
CA LEU A 158 -0.58 -13.91 11.89
C LEU A 158 0.22 -15.15 12.30
N GLN A 159 -0.30 -16.32 11.93
CA GLN A 159 0.29 -17.62 12.22
C GLN A 159 0.32 -18.46 10.95
N SER A 160 1.46 -19.08 10.67
CA SER A 160 1.63 -19.97 9.50
C SER A 160 1.20 -19.33 8.18
N GLY A 161 1.41 -18.01 8.03
CA GLY A 161 1.05 -17.26 6.83
C GLY A 161 -0.45 -16.97 6.68
N THR A 162 -1.25 -17.14 7.73
CA THR A 162 -2.68 -16.79 7.72
C THR A 162 -2.96 -15.69 8.73
N TYR A 163 -3.55 -14.59 8.26
CA TYR A 163 -4.14 -13.57 9.13
C TYR A 163 -5.46 -14.08 9.67
N SER A 164 -5.72 -13.87 10.96
CA SER A 164 -7.06 -13.96 11.54
C SER A 164 -7.46 -12.57 12.02
N PHE A 165 -8.68 -12.16 11.78
CA PHE A 165 -9.17 -10.84 12.17
C PHE A 165 -10.67 -10.88 12.45
N GLN A 166 -11.13 -9.88 13.18
CA GLN A 166 -12.54 -9.74 13.52
C GLN A 166 -12.98 -8.29 13.40
N TYR A 167 -14.26 -8.09 13.10
CA TYR A 167 -14.90 -6.78 13.14
C TYR A 167 -16.38 -6.90 13.52
N ALA A 168 -16.92 -5.86 14.11
CA ALA A 168 -18.33 -5.76 14.47
C ALA A 168 -18.77 -4.29 14.45
N ASN A 169 -20.07 -4.04 14.45
CA ASN A 169 -20.58 -2.72 14.81
C ASN A 169 -20.10 -2.35 16.22
N LEU A 170 -20.08 -1.06 16.56
CA LEU A 170 -19.55 -0.60 17.85
C LEU A 170 -20.30 -1.25 19.03
N ASP A 171 -21.62 -1.40 18.91
CA ASP A 171 -22.46 -2.10 19.90
C ASP A 171 -22.26 -3.64 19.97
N GLY A 172 -21.39 -4.20 19.14
CA GLY A 172 -21.08 -5.63 19.06
C GLY A 172 -21.99 -6.45 18.14
N THR A 173 -22.97 -5.83 17.48
CA THR A 173 -23.80 -6.50 16.46
C THR A 173 -23.03 -6.69 15.14
N ASP A 174 -23.56 -7.51 14.24
CA ASP A 174 -22.92 -7.85 12.96
C ASP A 174 -21.45 -8.27 13.09
N TYR A 175 -21.19 -9.10 14.12
CA TYR A 175 -19.89 -9.68 14.37
C TYR A 175 -19.47 -10.62 13.24
N VAL A 176 -18.25 -10.41 12.75
CA VAL A 176 -17.57 -11.26 11.77
C VAL A 176 -16.19 -11.58 12.31
N GLU A 177 -15.81 -12.86 12.19
CA GLU A 177 -14.44 -13.34 12.32
C GLU A 177 -14.07 -14.00 11.00
N ASP A 178 -12.93 -13.63 10.44
CA ASP A 178 -12.50 -14.09 9.13
C ASP A 178 -10.99 -14.31 9.09
N GLN A 179 -10.53 -14.95 8.02
CA GLN A 179 -9.12 -15.26 7.80
C GLN A 179 -8.71 -14.89 6.39
N LEU A 180 -7.42 -14.60 6.21
CA LEU A 180 -6.82 -14.39 4.89
C LEU A 180 -5.49 -15.13 4.82
N SER A 181 -5.36 -16.08 3.89
CA SER A 181 -4.14 -16.86 3.73
C SER A 181 -3.23 -16.28 2.67
N LYS A 182 -1.97 -16.00 3.02
CA LYS A 182 -0.96 -15.52 2.07
C LYS A 182 -0.71 -16.47 0.91
N SER A 183 -0.92 -17.77 1.12
CA SER A 183 -0.72 -18.77 0.08
C SER A 183 -1.73 -18.68 -1.07
N ASP A 184 -2.85 -18.00 -0.84
CA ASP A 184 -3.89 -17.83 -1.86
C ASP A 184 -3.55 -16.68 -2.84
N TYR A 185 -2.53 -15.88 -2.50
CA TYR A 185 -2.06 -14.72 -3.27
C TYR A 185 -0.56 -14.84 -3.60
N PRO A 186 -0.15 -15.90 -4.33
CA PRO A 186 1.26 -16.10 -4.66
C PRO A 186 1.76 -14.93 -5.53
N ASP A 187 3.01 -14.52 -5.27
CA ASP A 187 3.71 -13.48 -6.02
C ASP A 187 3.07 -12.07 -5.98
N LYS A 188 2.11 -11.82 -5.08
CA LYS A 188 1.50 -10.51 -4.84
C LYS A 188 2.16 -9.75 -3.70
N LEU A 189 2.01 -8.41 -3.68
CA LEU A 189 2.36 -7.62 -2.50
C LEU A 189 1.22 -7.63 -1.47
N LEU A 190 -0.01 -7.48 -1.95
CA LEU A 190 -1.21 -7.27 -1.17
C LEU A 190 -2.32 -8.24 -1.56
N ALA A 191 -3.09 -8.63 -0.56
CA ALA A 191 -4.42 -9.21 -0.73
C ALA A 191 -5.44 -8.25 -0.12
N PHE A 192 -6.58 -8.08 -0.77
CA PHE A 192 -7.55 -7.04 -0.42
C PHE A 192 -8.78 -7.65 0.24
N TYR A 193 -9.51 -6.85 1.00
CA TYR A 193 -10.76 -7.26 1.66
C TYR A 193 -11.79 -6.14 1.64
N SER A 194 -13.03 -6.49 1.30
CA SER A 194 -14.22 -5.63 1.40
C SER A 194 -14.95 -5.96 2.70
N ILE A 195 -15.04 -5.01 3.62
CA ILE A 195 -15.80 -5.17 4.88
C ILE A 195 -17.30 -5.17 4.59
N GLY A 196 -17.74 -4.37 3.62
CA GLY A 196 -19.14 -4.29 3.22
C GLY A 196 -19.64 -5.59 2.59
N ASP A 197 -18.85 -6.18 1.69
CA ASP A 197 -19.20 -7.42 0.99
C ASP A 197 -18.77 -8.69 1.74
N GLN A 198 -17.97 -8.53 2.81
CA GLN A 198 -17.40 -9.63 3.61
C GLN A 198 -16.65 -10.63 2.72
N SER A 199 -15.77 -10.11 1.86
CA SER A 199 -15.09 -10.92 0.85
C SER A 199 -13.64 -10.49 0.66
N GLU A 200 -12.80 -11.50 0.51
CA GLU A 200 -11.44 -11.34 0.02
C GLU A 200 -11.41 -11.04 -1.50
N LEU A 201 -10.39 -10.31 -1.94
CA LEU A 201 -10.23 -9.83 -3.30
C LEU A 201 -8.76 -9.95 -3.76
N ASP A 202 -8.55 -10.51 -4.95
CA ASP A 202 -7.27 -10.55 -5.65
C ASP A 202 -7.26 -9.46 -6.74
N LEU A 203 -6.83 -8.26 -6.37
CA LEU A 203 -6.88 -7.07 -7.23
C LEU A 203 -5.54 -6.80 -7.93
N GLU A 204 -4.43 -7.35 -7.44
CA GLU A 204 -3.14 -7.19 -8.11
C GLU A 204 -3.09 -8.05 -9.39
N PRO A 205 -2.57 -7.54 -10.52
CA PRO A 205 -2.45 -8.34 -11.74
C PRO A 205 -1.41 -9.45 -11.57
N ASN A 206 -1.51 -10.51 -12.38
CA ASN A 206 -0.50 -11.57 -12.43
C ASN A 206 0.76 -11.14 -13.20
N ASP A 207 0.62 -10.13 -14.05
CA ASP A 207 1.75 -9.52 -14.75
C ASP A 207 2.55 -8.61 -13.80
N ASN A 208 3.86 -8.51 -14.02
CA ASN A 208 4.70 -7.61 -13.25
C ASN A 208 4.26 -6.15 -13.45
N TRP A 209 4.24 -5.38 -12.37
CA TRP A 209 3.91 -3.96 -12.38
C TRP A 209 4.94 -3.17 -11.58
N ASP A 210 5.19 -1.94 -12.01
CA ASP A 210 6.19 -1.03 -11.44
C ASP A 210 5.55 0.06 -10.58
N PHE A 211 4.37 0.52 -10.96
CA PHE A 211 3.65 1.60 -10.30
C PHE A 211 2.19 1.24 -10.08
N LEU A 212 1.67 1.53 -8.89
CA LEU A 212 0.24 1.55 -8.59
C LEU A 212 -0.22 2.99 -8.51
N PHE A 213 -1.00 3.42 -9.49
CA PHE A 213 -1.68 4.71 -9.50
C PHE A 213 -2.99 4.61 -8.75
N LEU A 214 -3.13 5.40 -7.68
CA LEU A 214 -4.32 5.39 -6.83
C LEU A 214 -4.50 6.71 -6.09
N ARG A 215 -5.68 6.86 -5.47
CA ARG A 215 -5.90 7.91 -4.48
C ARG A 215 -5.40 7.46 -3.11
N TYR A 216 -4.75 8.35 -2.39
CA TYR A 216 -4.29 8.10 -1.01
C TYR A 216 -4.20 9.40 -0.22
N VAL A 217 -3.95 9.31 1.09
CA VAL A 217 -3.84 10.48 1.97
C VAL A 217 -2.36 10.81 2.18
N GLU A 218 -1.99 12.06 1.92
CA GLU A 218 -0.63 12.58 2.03
C GLU A 218 -0.58 13.73 3.03
N GLN A 219 0.53 13.86 3.76
CA GLN A 219 0.82 15.06 4.55
C GLN A 219 1.42 16.15 3.65
N ILE A 220 0.58 17.06 3.16
CA ILE A 220 1.02 18.11 2.23
C ILE A 220 1.74 19.28 2.93
N GLN A 221 1.47 19.46 4.22
CA GLN A 221 2.13 20.42 5.13
C GLN A 221 2.11 19.81 6.54
N PRO A 222 2.95 20.28 7.49
CA PRO A 222 2.92 19.79 8.86
C PRO A 222 1.49 19.77 9.42
N GLU A 223 1.07 18.59 9.87
CA GLU A 223 -0.28 18.29 10.41
C GLU A 223 -1.47 18.49 9.44
N VAL A 224 -1.22 18.83 8.17
CA VAL A 224 -2.26 18.99 7.14
C VAL A 224 -2.24 17.78 6.22
N TYR A 225 -3.30 16.97 6.32
CA TYR A 225 -3.50 15.78 5.49
C TYR A 225 -4.54 16.03 4.41
N TYR A 226 -4.26 15.57 3.19
CA TYR A 226 -5.15 15.75 2.05
C TYR A 226 -5.18 14.51 1.16
N GLY A 227 -6.34 14.24 0.56
CA GLY A 227 -6.49 13.19 -0.43
C GLY A 227 -5.84 13.62 -1.75
N VAL A 228 -4.79 12.92 -2.17
CA VAL A 228 -4.06 13.15 -3.41
C VAL A 228 -4.24 11.97 -4.36
N THR A 229 -3.87 12.16 -5.62
CA THR A 229 -3.73 11.09 -6.61
C THR A 229 -2.27 11.05 -7.03
N GLY A 230 -1.69 9.86 -7.05
CA GLY A 230 -0.29 9.68 -7.39
C GLY A 230 0.05 8.21 -7.63
N ALA A 231 1.34 7.93 -7.74
CA ALA A 231 1.87 6.59 -7.99
C ALA A 231 2.66 6.09 -6.77
N LEU A 232 2.36 4.89 -6.31
CA LEU A 232 3.19 4.15 -5.38
C LEU A 232 4.10 3.20 -6.16
N VAL A 233 5.37 3.17 -5.80
CA VAL A 233 6.40 2.39 -6.51
C VAL A 233 6.41 0.97 -5.94
N ASN A 234 6.40 -0.04 -6.81
CA ASN A 234 6.59 -1.43 -6.40
C ASN A 234 7.94 -1.58 -5.68
N PRO A 235 8.05 -2.35 -4.56
CA PRO A 235 9.31 -2.54 -3.85
C PRO A 235 10.47 -3.06 -4.71
N ASN A 236 10.18 -3.71 -5.84
CA ASN A 236 11.18 -4.24 -6.76
C ASN A 236 11.60 -3.24 -7.85
N THR A 237 10.99 -2.05 -7.89
CA THR A 237 11.26 -1.02 -8.90
C THR A 237 12.17 0.06 -8.30
N GLY A 238 13.31 0.29 -8.94
CA GLY A 238 14.23 1.37 -8.58
C GLY A 238 13.78 2.70 -9.20
N VAL A 239 13.71 3.76 -8.38
CA VAL A 239 13.43 5.12 -8.84
C VAL A 239 14.53 6.08 -8.41
N GLN A 240 14.78 7.10 -9.21
CA GLN A 240 15.73 8.17 -8.90
C GLN A 240 15.05 9.52 -9.09
N MET A 241 15.32 10.45 -8.16
CA MET A 241 14.85 11.82 -8.25
C MET A 241 15.98 12.68 -8.81
N LEU A 242 15.70 13.39 -9.90
CA LEU A 242 16.59 14.40 -10.44
C LEU A 242 16.02 15.79 -10.15
N GLU A 243 16.74 16.58 -9.37
CA GLU A 243 16.35 17.95 -9.03
C GLU A 243 17.00 18.97 -9.98
N GLY A 244 16.40 20.16 -10.06
CA GLY A 244 17.03 21.29 -10.77
C GLY A 244 16.91 21.27 -12.29
N LEU A 245 16.08 20.40 -12.86
CA LEU A 245 15.75 20.43 -14.28
C LEU A 245 14.97 21.70 -14.62
N ALA A 246 15.39 22.41 -15.66
CA ALA A 246 14.67 23.58 -16.15
C ALA A 246 13.38 23.16 -16.87
N ASP A 247 13.44 22.01 -17.56
CA ASP A 247 12.31 21.32 -18.19
C ASP A 247 12.60 19.81 -18.23
N PRO A 248 11.78 18.97 -17.55
CA PRO A 248 11.99 17.52 -17.48
C PRO A 248 11.89 16.81 -18.84
N PHE A 249 11.36 17.47 -19.87
CA PHE A 249 11.25 16.93 -21.23
C PHE A 249 12.43 17.29 -22.13
N THR A 250 13.31 18.21 -21.71
CA THR A 250 14.48 18.63 -22.51
C THR A 250 15.83 18.36 -21.85
N ASP A 251 15.90 18.22 -20.52
CA ASP A 251 17.15 18.03 -19.77
C ASP A 251 17.45 16.54 -19.42
N GLY A 252 16.78 15.59 -20.07
CA GLY A 252 16.75 14.16 -19.73
C GLY A 252 17.99 13.31 -20.00
N ASP A 253 19.20 13.86 -20.01
CA ASP A 253 20.41 13.01 -19.99
C ASP A 253 20.52 12.37 -18.60
N MET A 254 20.04 11.12 -18.47
CA MET A 254 20.33 10.30 -17.29
C MET A 254 21.84 10.07 -17.20
N ASP A 255 22.47 10.55 -16.13
CA ASP A 255 23.84 10.14 -15.78
C ASP A 255 23.77 8.68 -15.33
N ALA A 256 24.37 7.79 -16.13
CA ALA A 256 24.32 6.34 -15.93
C ALA A 256 25.44 5.82 -15.01
N ASP A 257 26.23 6.73 -14.43
CA ASP A 257 27.39 6.43 -13.60
C ASP A 257 27.08 6.35 -12.08
#